data_AF-A0A2M6Z7C2-F1
#
_entry.id   AF-A0A2M6Z7C2-F1
#
_cell.length_a   1.000
_cell.length_b   1.000
_cell.length_c   1.000
_cell.angle_alpha   90.00
_cell.angle_beta   90.00
_cell.angle_gamma   90.00
#
_symmetry.space_group_name_H-M   'P 1'
#
loop_
_entity.id
_entity.type
_entity.pdbx_description
1 polymer ?
#
loop_
_entity_poly.entity_id
_entity_poly.type
_entity_poly.pdbx_seq_one_letter_code
_entity_poly.pdbx_strand_id
1 'polypeptide(L)'
;MAVGDFLSTKAQNEYNRSERDRESWEVENHPAGEKQELIEIYREKGIDLEDANKIVDTISKYPSAWVDIMMVEELSIVSEEESPLKNSAVTFISFIIFGF
;
A
#
# COMPACT_ATOMS: atom_id res chain seq x y z
N MET A 1 17.96 -17.08 9.13
CA MET A 1 16.52 -16.88 9.38
C MET A 1 16.31 -15.51 10.02
N ALA A 2 16.61 -15.27 11.29
CA ALA A 2 16.37 -13.95 11.93
C ALA A 2 16.95 -12.70 11.23
N VAL A 3 18.21 -12.75 10.74
CA VAL A 3 18.79 -11.63 9.96
C VAL A 3 18.13 -11.49 8.59
N GLY A 4 17.69 -12.60 8.00
CA GLY A 4 16.95 -12.61 6.74
C GLY A 4 15.57 -11.97 6.91
N ASP A 5 14.86 -12.33 7.97
CA ASP A 5 13.56 -11.76 8.32
C ASP A 5 13.68 -10.26 8.63
N PHE A 6 14.71 -9.84 9.37
CA PHE A 6 14.99 -8.43 9.62
C PHE A 6 15.14 -7.64 8.31
N LEU A 7 16.01 -8.13 7.42
CA LEU A 7 16.29 -7.47 6.14
C LEU A 7 15.06 -7.48 5.23
N SER A 8 14.27 -8.57 5.25
CA SER A 8 13.04 -8.70 4.48
C SER A 8 11.98 -7.69 4.94
N THR A 9 11.69 -7.62 6.25
CA THR A 9 10.72 -6.64 6.78
C THR A 9 11.21 -5.20 6.57
N LYS A 10 12.52 -4.95 6.73
CA LYS A 10 13.09 -3.62 6.44
C LYS A 10 12.91 -3.23 4.97
N ALA A 11 13.23 -4.14 4.05
CA ALA A 11 13.09 -3.90 2.62
C ALA A 11 11.62 -3.68 2.22
N GLN A 12 10.68 -4.45 2.80
CA GLN A 12 9.25 -4.26 2.57
C GLN A 12 8.79 -2.88 3.06
N ASN A 13 9.22 -2.45 4.24
CA ASN A 13 8.86 -1.13 4.78
C ASN A 13 9.43 0.01 3.91
N GLU A 14 10.67 -0.14 3.43
CA GLU A 14 11.28 0.83 2.51
C GLU A 14 10.55 0.88 1.16
N TYR A 15 10.15 -0.27 0.62
CA TYR A 15 9.34 -0.37 -0.60
C TYR A 15 7.96 0.28 -0.44
N ASN A 16 7.22 -0.06 0.61
CA ASN A 16 5.90 0.52 0.88
C ASN A 16 5.97 2.05 0.99
N ARG A 17 7.04 2.57 1.61
CA ARG A 17 7.28 4.00 1.72
C ARG A 17 7.59 4.64 0.37
N SER A 18 8.48 4.03 -0.43
CA SER A 18 8.83 4.58 -1.74
C SER A 18 7.63 4.60 -2.68
N GLU A 19 6.79 3.58 -2.64
CA GLU A 19 5.56 3.54 -3.44
C GLU A 19 4.57 4.62 -3.00
N ARG A 20 4.40 4.82 -1.68
CA ARG A 20 3.56 5.90 -1.17
C ARG A 20 4.06 7.28 -1.58
N ASP A 21 5.36 7.49 -1.58
CA ASP A 21 5.97 8.75 -2.01
C ASP A 21 5.77 8.97 -3.52
N ARG A 22 5.83 7.90 -4.34
CA ARG A 22 5.52 7.94 -5.78
C ARG A 22 4.05 8.29 -6.02
N GLU A 23 3.14 7.57 -5.37
CA GLU A 23 1.70 7.76 -5.48
C GLU A 23 1.27 9.18 -5.07
N SER A 24 1.86 9.68 -3.98
CA SER A 24 1.62 11.06 -3.53
C SER A 24 2.06 12.09 -4.57
N TRP A 25 3.16 11.83 -5.29
CA TRP A 25 3.64 12.68 -6.36
C TRP A 25 2.72 12.59 -7.58
N GLU A 26 2.23 11.40 -7.93
CA GLU A 26 1.32 11.15 -9.06
C GLU A 26 -0.03 11.85 -8.84
N VAL A 27 -0.61 11.74 -7.64
CA VAL A 27 -1.83 12.46 -7.25
C VAL A 27 -1.66 13.98 -7.34
N GLU A 28 -0.49 14.53 -7.00
CA GLU A 28 -0.23 15.97 -7.06
C GLU A 28 0.06 16.48 -8.48
N ASN A 29 0.82 15.72 -9.28
CA ASN A 29 1.36 16.18 -10.56
C ASN A 29 0.55 15.68 -11.77
N HIS A 30 -0.16 14.56 -11.62
CA HIS A 30 -0.95 13.93 -12.67
C HIS A 30 -2.36 13.48 -12.23
N PRO A 31 -3.14 14.34 -11.54
CA PRO A 31 -4.43 13.94 -10.95
C PRO A 31 -5.47 13.45 -11.97
N ALA A 32 -5.35 13.82 -13.25
CA ALA A 32 -6.28 13.37 -14.28
C ALA A 32 -6.08 11.88 -14.62
N GLY A 33 -4.83 11.41 -14.66
CA GLY A 33 -4.51 10.00 -14.88
C GLY A 33 -4.93 9.16 -13.68
N GLU A 34 -4.52 9.54 -12.47
CA GLU A 34 -4.88 8.85 -11.23
C GLU A 34 -6.40 8.70 -11.04
N LYS A 35 -7.18 9.71 -11.45
CA LYS A 35 -8.64 9.61 -11.43
C LYS A 35 -9.14 8.54 -12.38
N GLN A 36 -8.57 8.50 -13.59
CA GLN A 36 -8.97 7.52 -14.60
C GLN A 36 -8.64 6.10 -14.13
N GLU A 37 -7.46 5.89 -13.56
CA GLU A 37 -7.05 4.61 -13.00
C GLU A 37 -8.02 4.15 -11.90
N LEU A 38 -8.34 5.04 -10.94
CA LEU A 38 -9.29 4.70 -9.88
C LEU A 38 -10.72 4.46 -10.40
N ILE A 39 -11.15 5.16 -11.46
CA ILE A 39 -12.43 4.88 -12.13
C ILE A 39 -12.41 3.48 -12.74
N GLU A 40 -11.34 3.13 -13.46
CA GLU A 40 -11.20 1.82 -14.09
C GLU A 40 -11.24 0.70 -13.04
N ILE A 41 -10.51 0.85 -11.92
CA ILE A 41 -10.54 -0.09 -10.80
C ILE A 41 -11.96 -0.28 -10.25
N TYR A 42 -12.71 0.81 -10.01
CA TYR A 42 -14.07 0.71 -9.52
C TYR A 42 -15.04 0.07 -10.53
N ARG A 43 -14.81 0.30 -11.82
CA ARG A 43 -15.59 -0.35 -12.88
C ARG A 43 -15.33 -1.84 -12.95
N GLU A 44 -14.10 -2.27 -12.78
CA GLU A 44 -13.75 -3.70 -12.72
C GLU A 44 -14.40 -4.39 -11.51
N LYS A 45 -14.61 -3.66 -10.42
CA LYS A 45 -15.39 -4.13 -9.25
C LYS A 45 -16.91 -4.17 -9.49
N GLY A 46 -17.38 -3.76 -10.67
CA GLY A 46 -18.79 -3.79 -11.06
C GLY A 46 -19.59 -2.52 -10.73
N ILE A 47 -18.92 -1.41 -10.41
CA ILE A 47 -19.56 -0.10 -10.23
C ILE A 47 -19.83 0.51 -11.60
N ASP A 48 -21.02 1.10 -11.78
CA ASP A 48 -21.35 1.80 -13.03
C ASP A 48 -20.42 3.00 -13.26
N LEU A 49 -20.17 3.35 -14.52
CA LEU A 49 -19.29 4.46 -14.88
C LEU A 49 -19.75 5.78 -14.24
N GLU A 50 -21.05 6.07 -14.21
CA GLU A 50 -21.55 7.32 -13.64
C GLU A 50 -21.28 7.40 -12.12
N ASP A 51 -21.46 6.28 -11.42
CA ASP A 51 -21.25 6.20 -9.98
C ASP A 51 -19.75 6.19 -9.63
N ALA A 52 -18.93 5.49 -10.41
CA ALA A 52 -17.47 5.50 -10.27
C ALA A 52 -16.90 6.92 -10.40
N ASN A 53 -17.36 7.68 -11.40
CA ASN A 53 -16.96 9.09 -11.55
C ASN A 53 -17.31 9.93 -10.31
N LYS A 54 -18.53 9.79 -9.76
CA LYS A 54 -18.96 10.53 -8.56
C LYS A 54 -18.13 10.17 -7.33
N ILE A 55 -17.81 8.89 -7.16
CA ILE A 55 -16.97 8.39 -6.07
C ILE A 55 -15.57 9.00 -6.17
N VAL A 56 -14.93 8.90 -7.34
CA VAL A 56 -13.57 9.40 -7.58
C VAL A 56 -13.49 10.93 -7.46
N ASP A 57 -14.49 11.66 -7.95
CA ASP A 57 -14.57 13.12 -7.76
C ASP A 57 -14.77 13.53 -6.30
N THR A 58 -15.33 12.65 -5.48
CA THR A 58 -15.45 12.88 -4.04
C THR A 58 -14.14 12.57 -3.32
N ILE A 59 -13.50 11.44 -3.64
CA ILE A 59 -12.21 11.02 -3.07
C ILE A 59 -11.11 12.02 -3.39
N SER A 60 -11.04 12.49 -4.63
CA SER A 60 -9.98 13.40 -5.10
C SER A 60 -9.94 14.77 -4.41
N LYS A 61 -10.98 15.13 -3.64
CA LYS A 61 -10.98 16.32 -2.77
C LYS A 61 -10.13 16.14 -1.51
N TYR A 62 -9.73 14.90 -1.20
CA TYR A 62 -8.99 14.52 0.00
C TYR A 62 -7.70 13.78 -0.39
N PRO A 63 -6.61 14.50 -0.74
CA PRO A 63 -5.40 13.89 -1.28
C PRO A 63 -4.81 12.76 -0.42
N SER A 64 -4.79 12.91 0.90
CA SER A 64 -4.28 11.85 1.79
C SER A 64 -5.11 10.57 1.72
N ALA A 65 -6.44 10.70 1.73
CA ALA A 65 -7.34 9.55 1.62
C ALA A 65 -7.31 8.95 0.21
N TRP A 66 -7.10 9.77 -0.81
CA TRP A 66 -6.93 9.31 -2.19
C TRP A 66 -5.68 8.45 -2.33
N VAL A 67 -4.52 8.91 -1.86
CA VAL A 67 -3.28 8.13 -1.83
C VAL A 67 -3.46 6.84 -1.03
N ASP A 68 -4.11 6.89 0.14
CA ASP A 68 -4.39 5.68 0.92
C ASP A 68 -5.24 4.65 0.17
N ILE A 69 -6.22 5.12 -0.62
CA ILE A 69 -7.05 4.27 -1.45
C ILE A 69 -6.24 3.68 -2.60
N MET A 70 -5.43 4.47 -3.30
CA MET A 70 -4.59 3.99 -4.41
C MET A 70 -3.57 2.93 -3.93
N MET A 71 -2.92 3.18 -2.78
CA MET A 71 -2.01 2.21 -2.16
C MET A 71 -2.66 0.83 -1.97
N VAL A 72 -3.95 0.79 -1.62
CA VAL A 72 -4.69 -0.45 -1.41
C VAL A 72 -5.25 -1.01 -2.72
N GLU A 73 -5.88 -0.16 -3.53
CA GLU A 73 -6.68 -0.57 -4.68
C GLU A 73 -5.82 -0.88 -5.91
N GLU A 74 -4.76 -0.11 -6.15
CA GLU A 74 -3.86 -0.30 -7.28
C GLU A 74 -2.69 -1.20 -6.88
N LEU A 75 -1.99 -0.87 -5.79
CA LEU A 75 -0.74 -1.55 -5.42
C LEU A 75 -0.94 -2.77 -4.51
N SER A 76 -2.17 -3.00 -4.00
CA SER A 76 -2.46 -4.06 -3.02
C SER A 76 -1.58 -3.98 -1.77
N ILE A 77 -1.09 -2.79 -1.42
CA ILE A 77 -0.26 -2.53 -0.24
C ILE A 77 -1.18 -2.05 0.88
N VAL A 78 -1.45 -2.93 1.84
CA VAL A 78 -2.09 -2.55 3.09
C VAL A 78 -1.01 -1.99 4.01
N SER A 79 -1.20 -0.77 4.51
CA SER A 79 -0.28 -0.14 5.45
C SER A 79 -0.29 -0.87 6.80
N GLU A 80 0.52 -1.92 6.93
CA GLU A 80 0.89 -2.52 8.20
C GLU A 80 2.35 -2.17 8.49
N GLU A 81 2.58 -1.24 9.43
CA GLU A 81 3.93 -1.01 9.94
C GLU A 81 4.34 -2.18 10.84
N GLU A 82 4.89 -3.22 10.24
CA GLU A 82 5.51 -4.30 10.98
C GLU A 82 6.86 -3.85 11.57
N SER A 83 7.13 -4.26 12.81
CA SER A 83 8.40 -3.96 13.47
C SER A 83 9.45 -5.00 13.11
N PRO A 84 10.50 -4.65 12.33
CA PRO A 84 11.52 -5.62 11.91
C PRO A 84 12.23 -6.27 13.10
N LEU A 85 12.44 -5.50 14.18
CA LEU A 85 13.09 -5.97 15.41
C LEU A 85 12.25 -7.01 16.15
N LYS A 86 10.93 -6.81 16.23
CA LYS A 86 10.02 -7.77 16.90
C LYS A 86 9.96 -9.08 16.11
N ASN A 87 9.76 -8.98 14.80
CA ASN A 87 9.68 -10.17 13.92
C ASN A 87 10.96 -11.00 14.01
N SER A 88 12.11 -10.33 13.91
CA SER A 88 13.42 -11.01 13.97
C SER A 88 13.68 -11.68 15.31
N ALA A 89 13.26 -11.04 16.42
CA ALA A 89 13.40 -11.62 17.75
C ALA A 89 12.50 -12.86 17.92
N VAL A 90 11.26 -12.81 17.44
CA VAL A 90 10.33 -13.94 17.47
C VAL A 90 10.88 -15.12 16.65
N THR A 91 11.34 -14.87 15.42
CA THR A 91 11.94 -15.93 14.58
C THR A 91 13.19 -16.52 15.23
N PHE A 92 14.07 -15.68 15.79
CA PHE A 92 15.28 -16.15 16.47
C PHE A 92 14.96 -17.06 17.66
N ILE A 93 14.03 -16.63 18.52
CA ILE A 93 13.60 -17.42 19.69
C ILE A 93 12.92 -18.72 19.27
N SER A 94 12.06 -18.66 18.25
CA SER A 94 11.35 -19.84 17.72
C SER A 94 12.34 -20.88 17.18
N PHE A 95 13.36 -20.43 16.45
CA PHE A 95 14.42 -21.32 15.96
C PHE A 95 15.23 -21.93 17.12
N ILE A 96 15.53 -21.15 18.17
CA ILE A 96 16.21 -21.69 19.35
C ILE A 96 15.35 -22.74 20.06
N ILE A 97 14.03 -22.58 20.13
CA ILE A 97 13.14 -23.47 20.92
C ILE A 97 12.71 -24.72 20.14
N PHE A 98 12.57 -24.64 18.81
CA PHE A 98 12.00 -25.70 17.98
C PHE A 98 12.94 -26.20 16.88
N GLY A 99 14.14 -25.64 16.75
CA GLY A 99 15.08 -25.93 15.66
C GLY A 99 16.05 -27.10 15.91
N PHE A 100 15.85 -27.88 16.98
CA PHE A 100 16.64 -29.08 17.31
C PHE A 100 15.84 -30.38 17.15
#